data_AF-B0WPY2-F1
#
_entry.id   AF-B0WPY2-F1
#
_cell.length_a   1.000
_cell.length_b   1.000
_cell.length_c   1.000
_cell.angle_alpha   90.00
_cell.angle_beta   90.00
_cell.angle_gamma   90.00
#
_symmetry.space_group_name_H-M   'P 1'
#
loop_
_entity.id
_entity.type
_entity.pdbx_description
1 polymer ?
#
loop_
_entity_poly.entity_id
_entity_poly.type
_entity_poly.pdbx_seq_one_letter_code
_entity_poly.pdbx_strand_id
1 'polypeptide(L)'
;MELVNSPPVYHTSSAQKARSKLAAHRFKYGSPKLVDAMREKCRIRIKEARNEHLFQKRNIIQEEKELLETIVRQELSELEQDIQLQELIFRELIADADEWLFAEYEKSENYQIDEYGQEEVFCPVCQRAGLKAVKVVGIVRCECGVQLRLPEGAGQMEQFGRLLRDTVEGHGSRCESDLQFFVEPGSDDCGVLSAFCPGCDYYKNLTN
;
A
#
# COMPACT_ATOMS: atom_id res chain seq x y z
N MET A 1 37.97 -8.09 127.24
CA MET A 1 37.61 -9.39 126.62
C MET A 1 37.72 -9.20 125.12
N GLU A 2 38.68 -9.87 124.49
CA GLU A 2 38.96 -9.76 123.06
C GLU A 2 37.87 -10.47 122.24
N LEU A 3 37.28 -9.77 121.27
CA LEU A 3 36.35 -10.35 120.30
C LEU A 3 37.16 -10.97 119.16
N VAL A 4 37.41 -12.27 119.23
CA VAL A 4 38.01 -13.06 118.15
C VAL A 4 37.00 -13.15 116.99
N ASN A 5 37.13 -12.28 115.99
CA ASN A 5 36.42 -12.41 114.72
C ASN A 5 37.13 -13.47 113.86
N SER A 6 36.72 -14.73 113.99
CA SER A 6 37.06 -15.75 113.00
C SER A 6 36.10 -15.63 111.80
N PRO A 7 36.60 -15.65 110.55
CA PRO A 7 35.72 -15.59 109.39
C PRO A 7 34.76 -16.79 109.38
N PRO A 8 33.49 -16.60 108.94
CA PRO A 8 32.48 -17.65 109.00
C PRO A 8 32.92 -18.87 108.19
N VAL A 9 33.03 -20.01 108.87
CA VAL A 9 33.35 -21.31 108.26
C VAL A 9 32.07 -21.90 107.69
N TYR A 10 31.90 -21.78 106.36
CA TYR A 10 30.74 -22.33 105.69
C TYR A 10 30.94 -23.81 105.38
N HIS A 11 30.17 -24.68 106.05
CA HIS A 11 30.09 -26.11 105.74
C HIS A 11 29.19 -26.32 104.50
N THR A 12 29.77 -26.10 103.33
CA THR A 12 29.10 -26.41 102.06
C THR A 12 29.50 -27.81 101.60
N SER A 13 28.50 -28.67 101.37
CA SER A 13 28.75 -30.02 100.85
C SER A 13 29.36 -29.95 99.45
N SER A 14 30.14 -30.97 99.09
CA SER A 14 30.67 -31.14 97.72
C SER A 14 29.54 -31.08 96.67
N ALA A 15 28.37 -31.64 96.99
CA ALA A 15 27.18 -31.59 96.16
C ALA A 15 26.66 -30.16 95.93
N GLN A 16 26.65 -29.30 96.95
CA GLN A 16 26.24 -27.88 96.80
C GLN A 16 27.23 -27.08 95.95
N LYS A 17 28.55 -27.30 96.14
CA LYS A 17 29.57 -26.65 95.30
C LYS A 17 29.45 -27.06 93.83
N ALA A 18 29.20 -28.35 93.57
CA ALA A 18 28.98 -28.86 92.21
C ALA A 18 27.71 -28.28 91.56
N ARG A 19 26.60 -28.17 92.31
CA ARG A 19 25.35 -27.55 91.81
C ARG A 19 25.53 -26.07 91.51
N SER A 20 26.21 -25.32 92.37
CA SER A 20 26.51 -23.89 92.15
C SER A 20 27.37 -23.68 90.91
N LYS A 21 28.42 -24.51 90.73
CA LYS A 21 29.28 -24.49 89.53
C LYS A 21 28.49 -24.79 88.25
N LEU A 22 27.59 -25.79 88.28
CA LEU A 22 26.72 -26.13 87.14
C LEU A 22 25.70 -25.03 86.83
N ALA A 23 25.13 -24.38 87.85
CA ALA A 23 24.21 -23.27 87.68
C ALA A 23 24.92 -22.05 87.07
N ALA A 24 26.10 -21.68 87.59
CA ALA A 24 26.93 -20.61 87.04
C ALA A 24 27.38 -20.92 85.59
N HIS A 25 27.70 -22.18 85.29
CA HIS A 25 28.04 -22.60 83.93
C HIS A 25 26.84 -22.48 82.98
N ARG A 26 25.64 -22.90 83.39
CA ARG A 26 24.40 -22.72 82.61
C ARG A 26 24.01 -21.25 82.45
N PHE A 27 24.29 -20.43 83.45
CA PHE A 27 24.05 -18.99 83.38
C PHE A 27 25.00 -18.29 82.40
N LYS A 28 26.29 -18.65 82.44
CA LYS A 28 27.34 -18.02 81.61
C LYS A 28 27.34 -18.51 80.17
N TYR A 29 27.05 -19.79 79.93
CA TYR A 29 27.16 -20.41 78.60
C TYR A 29 25.81 -20.91 78.04
N GLY A 30 24.70 -20.65 78.74
CA GLY A 30 23.41 -21.25 78.42
C GLY A 30 23.36 -22.75 78.73
N SER A 31 22.19 -23.37 78.55
CA SER A 31 22.12 -24.83 78.54
C SER A 31 22.67 -25.34 77.19
N PRO A 32 23.52 -26.38 77.14
CA PRO A 32 24.06 -26.91 75.89
C PRO A 32 22.97 -27.21 74.85
N LYS A 33 21.85 -27.79 75.29
CA LYS A 33 20.68 -28.07 74.46
C LYS A 33 20.04 -26.81 73.86
N LEU A 34 20.02 -25.71 74.60
CA LEU A 34 19.49 -24.43 74.11
C LEU A 34 20.42 -23.80 73.09
N VAL A 35 21.73 -23.84 73.34
CA VAL A 35 22.75 -23.32 72.40
C VAL A 35 22.69 -24.10 71.09
N ASP A 36 22.60 -25.42 71.14
CA ASP A 36 22.50 -26.27 69.95
C ASP A 36 21.20 -26.03 69.19
N ALA A 37 20.07 -25.86 69.89
CA ALA A 37 18.80 -25.48 69.27
C ALA A 37 18.86 -24.09 68.61
N MET A 38 19.54 -23.12 69.23
CA MET A 38 19.74 -21.78 68.65
C MET A 38 20.65 -21.82 67.42
N ARG A 39 21.72 -22.62 67.45
CA ARG A 39 22.61 -22.85 66.31
C ARG A 39 21.86 -23.49 65.15
N GLU A 40 21.01 -24.48 65.43
CA GLU A 40 20.20 -25.13 64.40
C GLU A 40 19.16 -24.19 63.80
N LYS A 41 18.45 -23.41 64.63
CA LYS A 41 17.55 -22.34 64.15
C LYS A 41 18.27 -21.29 63.31
N CYS A 42 19.53 -20.99 63.63
CA CYS A 42 20.34 -20.08 62.82
C CYS A 42 20.68 -20.71 61.46
N ARG A 43 21.12 -21.98 61.42
CA ARG A 43 21.38 -22.70 60.16
C ARG A 43 20.15 -22.77 59.26
N ILE A 44 18.99 -23.06 59.84
CA ILE A 44 17.72 -23.13 59.10
C ILE A 44 17.42 -21.77 58.46
N ARG A 45 17.45 -20.68 59.25
CA ARG A 45 17.21 -19.33 58.73
C ARG A 45 18.18 -18.93 57.62
N ILE A 46 19.45 -19.30 57.74
CA ILE A 46 20.45 -19.04 56.68
C ILE A 46 20.11 -19.79 55.39
N LYS A 47 19.69 -21.07 55.50
CA LYS A 47 19.28 -21.87 54.34
C LYS A 47 18.01 -21.32 53.69
N GLU A 48 17.02 -20.94 54.49
CA GLU A 48 15.75 -20.37 54.01
C GLU A 48 15.98 -19.04 53.29
N ALA A 49 16.70 -18.10 53.91
CA ALA A 49 17.03 -16.82 53.30
C ALA A 49 17.82 -16.98 52.01
N ARG A 50 18.76 -17.95 51.94
CA ARG A 50 19.49 -18.24 50.71
C ARG A 50 18.60 -18.81 49.61
N ASN A 51 17.67 -19.70 49.96
CA ASN A 51 16.74 -20.28 48.99
C ASN A 51 15.77 -19.22 48.46
N GLU A 52 15.19 -18.40 49.32
CA GLU A 52 14.29 -17.31 48.93
C GLU A 52 14.97 -16.35 47.96
N HIS A 53 16.21 -15.94 48.25
CA HIS A 53 16.97 -15.07 47.36
C HIS A 53 17.25 -15.72 45.98
N LEU A 54 17.48 -17.03 45.92
CA LEU A 54 17.69 -17.76 44.67
C LEU A 54 16.40 -17.88 43.85
N PHE A 55 15.25 -18.15 44.49
CA PHE A 55 13.95 -18.19 43.82
C PHE A 55 13.56 -16.83 43.27
N GLN A 56 13.72 -15.75 44.04
CA GLN A 56 13.49 -14.39 43.56
C GLN A 56 14.37 -14.05 42.35
N LYS A 57 15.68 -14.35 42.41
CA LYS A 57 16.59 -14.12 41.28
C LYS A 57 16.22 -14.93 40.03
N ARG A 58 15.80 -16.19 40.20
CA ARG A 58 15.35 -17.03 39.08
C ARG A 58 14.06 -16.51 38.46
N ASN A 59 13.10 -16.06 39.27
CA ASN A 59 11.86 -15.46 38.77
C ASN A 59 12.16 -14.19 37.99
N ILE A 60 13.03 -13.30 38.49
CA ILE A 60 13.43 -12.08 37.75
C ILE A 60 14.01 -12.43 36.38
N ILE A 61 14.92 -13.40 36.30
CA ILE A 61 15.52 -13.82 35.02
C ILE A 61 14.47 -14.42 34.08
N GLN A 62 13.53 -15.21 34.62
CA GLN A 62 12.47 -15.82 33.83
C GLN A 62 11.46 -14.77 33.32
N GLU A 63 11.03 -13.86 34.18
CA GLU A 63 10.14 -12.74 33.85
C GLU A 63 10.78 -11.81 32.81
N GLU A 64 12.08 -11.50 32.96
CA GLU A 64 12.83 -10.69 31.99
C GLU A 64 12.95 -11.40 30.63
N LYS A 65 13.18 -12.71 30.63
CA LYS A 65 13.21 -13.52 29.40
C LYS A 65 11.84 -13.53 28.71
N GLU A 66 10.75 -13.70 29.47
CA GLU A 66 9.39 -13.69 28.94
C GLU A 66 9.00 -12.32 28.37
N LEU A 67 9.41 -11.23 29.03
CA LEU A 67 9.24 -9.88 28.54
C LEU A 67 9.98 -9.67 27.21
N LEU A 68 11.26 -10.05 27.15
CA LEU A 68 12.06 -9.94 25.93
C LEU A 68 11.47 -10.76 24.78
N GLU A 69 11.01 -11.98 25.06
CA GLU A 69 10.35 -12.82 24.05
C GLU A 69 9.06 -12.17 23.54
N THR A 70 8.28 -11.56 24.43
CA THR A 70 7.05 -10.84 24.05
C THR A 70 7.36 -9.62 23.16
N ILE A 71 8.37 -8.83 23.53
CA ILE A 71 8.81 -7.68 22.71
C ILE A 71 9.25 -8.16 21.33
N VAL A 72 10.13 -9.17 21.26
CA VAL A 72 10.61 -9.68 19.96
C VAL A 72 9.46 -10.21 19.11
N ARG A 73 8.48 -10.90 19.70
CA ARG A 73 7.29 -11.36 18.96
C ARG A 73 6.44 -10.21 18.42
N GLN A 74 6.29 -9.14 19.19
CA GLN A 74 5.57 -7.95 18.77
C GLN A 74 6.27 -7.25 17.60
N GLU A 75 7.59 -7.03 17.71
CA GLU A 75 8.39 -6.42 16.64
C GLU A 75 8.34 -7.24 15.34
N LEU A 76 8.40 -8.57 15.43
CA LEU A 76 8.26 -9.45 14.27
C LEU A 76 6.86 -9.35 13.64
N SER A 77 5.81 -9.23 14.46
CA SER A 77 4.44 -9.04 13.95
C SER A 77 4.26 -7.70 13.26
N GLU A 78 4.92 -6.65 13.73
CA GLU A 78 4.89 -5.32 13.10
C GLU A 78 5.63 -5.34 11.76
N LEU A 79 6.79 -6.00 11.70
CA LEU A 79 7.52 -6.22 10.45
C LEU A 79 6.69 -6.98 9.39
N GLU A 80 5.91 -7.98 9.80
CA GLU A 80 4.99 -8.68 8.89
C GLU A 80 3.92 -7.76 8.30
N GLN A 81 3.39 -6.83 9.10
CA GLN A 81 2.43 -5.82 8.64
C GLN A 81 3.09 -4.82 7.67
N ASP A 82 4.31 -4.38 7.97
CA ASP A 82 5.08 -3.49 7.10
C ASP A 82 5.35 -4.13 5.74
N ILE A 83 5.70 -5.43 5.70
CA ILE A 83 5.89 -6.17 4.45
C ILE A 83 4.59 -6.21 3.64
N GLN A 84 3.44 -6.48 4.28
CA GLN A 84 2.15 -6.50 3.61
C GLN A 84 1.79 -5.11 3.03
N LEU A 85 2.08 -4.05 3.78
CA LEU A 85 1.86 -2.67 3.33
C LEU A 85 2.77 -2.32 2.15
N GLN A 86 4.05 -2.71 2.19
CA GLN A 86 4.99 -2.51 1.08
C GLN A 86 4.50 -3.20 -0.19
N GLU A 87 3.95 -4.42 -0.09
CA GLU A 87 3.43 -5.13 -1.25
C GLU A 87 2.19 -4.46 -1.84
N LEU A 88 1.33 -3.88 -1.00
CA LEU A 88 0.17 -3.12 -1.44
C LEU A 88 0.59 -1.84 -2.18
N ILE A 89 1.54 -1.08 -1.62
CA ILE A 89 2.11 0.12 -2.26
C ILE A 89 2.76 -0.23 -3.59
N PHE A 90 3.51 -1.34 -3.65
CA PHE A 90 4.14 -1.79 -4.89
C PHE A 90 3.10 -2.05 -6.00
N ARG A 91 2.00 -2.73 -5.68
CA ARG A 91 0.93 -3.01 -6.66
C ARG A 91 0.26 -1.72 -7.15
N GLU A 92 0.00 -0.77 -6.27
CA GLU A 92 -0.55 0.54 -6.62
C GLU A 92 0.37 1.29 -7.58
N LEU A 93 1.67 1.38 -7.26
CA LEU A 93 2.65 2.05 -8.11
C LEU A 93 2.79 1.40 -9.49
N ILE A 94 2.70 0.08 -9.59
CA ILE A 94 2.73 -0.62 -10.88
C ILE A 94 1.47 -0.30 -11.69
N ALA A 95 0.29 -0.30 -11.07
CA ALA A 95 -0.95 0.05 -11.76
C ALA A 95 -0.93 1.48 -12.29
N ASP A 96 -0.47 2.44 -11.48
CA ASP A 96 -0.32 3.84 -11.88
C ASP A 96 0.68 3.99 -13.04
N ALA A 97 1.78 3.25 -13.00
CA ALA A 97 2.79 3.27 -14.07
C ALA A 97 2.25 2.69 -15.39
N ASP A 98 1.47 1.61 -15.31
CA ASP A 98 0.83 0.99 -16.47
C ASP A 98 -0.21 1.94 -17.11
N GLU A 99 -1.03 2.61 -16.30
CA GLU A 99 -2.00 3.60 -16.79
C GLU A 99 -1.29 4.79 -17.45
N TRP A 100 -0.23 5.31 -16.81
CA TRP A 100 0.56 6.39 -17.37
C TRP A 100 1.21 5.99 -18.70
N LEU A 101 1.79 4.78 -18.78
CA LEU A 101 2.40 4.26 -19.98
C LEU A 101 1.38 4.11 -21.12
N PHE A 102 0.19 3.59 -20.81
CA PHE A 102 -0.90 3.47 -21.78
C PHE A 102 -1.32 4.84 -22.33
N ALA A 103 -1.53 5.82 -21.45
CA ALA A 103 -1.87 7.18 -21.85
C ALA A 103 -0.78 7.84 -22.71
N GLU A 104 0.49 7.54 -22.44
CA GLU A 104 1.60 8.05 -23.24
C GLU A 104 1.67 7.39 -24.63
N TYR A 105 1.37 6.09 -24.72
CA TYR A 105 1.22 5.41 -26.01
C TYR A 105 0.08 6.00 -26.83
N GLU A 106 -1.11 6.19 -26.26
CA GLU A 106 -2.24 6.83 -26.98
C GLU A 106 -1.89 8.23 -27.47
N LYS A 107 -1.21 9.04 -26.65
CA LYS A 107 -0.71 10.34 -27.10
C LYS A 107 0.23 10.19 -28.29
N SER A 108 1.20 9.28 -28.21
CA SER A 108 2.18 9.07 -29.27
C SER A 108 1.54 8.61 -30.58
N GLU A 109 0.53 7.73 -30.52
CA GLU A 109 -0.23 7.31 -31.70
C GLU A 109 -1.04 8.47 -32.27
N ASN A 110 -1.69 9.27 -31.42
CA ASN A 110 -2.42 10.46 -31.86
C ASN A 110 -1.48 11.49 -32.52
N TYR A 111 -0.28 11.71 -31.97
CA TYR A 111 0.74 12.57 -32.59
C TYR A 111 1.19 12.04 -33.96
N GLN A 112 1.37 10.73 -34.10
CA GLN A 112 1.71 10.12 -35.40
C GLN A 112 0.56 10.25 -36.41
N ILE A 113 -0.69 10.06 -35.98
CA ILE A 113 -1.86 10.25 -36.86
C ILE A 113 -1.96 11.72 -37.32
N ASP A 114 -1.68 12.68 -36.44
CA ASP A 114 -1.67 14.11 -36.79
C ASP A 114 -0.55 14.48 -37.76
N GLU A 115 0.65 13.91 -37.65
CA GLU A 115 1.77 14.19 -38.56
C GLU A 115 1.56 13.64 -39.99
N TYR A 116 0.85 12.51 -40.14
CA TYR A 116 0.66 11.86 -41.45
C TYR A 116 -0.67 12.19 -42.16
N GLY A 117 -1.65 12.80 -41.47
CA GLY A 117 -3.05 12.77 -41.91
C GLY A 117 -3.71 14.06 -42.39
N GLN A 118 -3.08 15.24 -42.35
CA GLN A 118 -3.84 16.50 -42.43
C GLN A 118 -4.12 17.06 -43.84
N GLU A 119 -3.47 16.57 -44.91
CA GLU A 119 -3.62 17.19 -46.24
C GLU A 119 -4.51 16.43 -47.25
N GLU A 120 -4.81 15.14 -47.03
CA GLU A 120 -5.56 14.32 -47.99
C GLU A 120 -6.98 14.01 -47.50
N VAL A 121 -7.99 14.46 -48.24
CA VAL A 121 -9.40 14.14 -47.97
C VAL A 121 -9.79 12.89 -48.75
N PHE A 122 -10.04 11.78 -48.05
CA PHE A 122 -10.54 10.55 -48.66
C PHE A 122 -11.93 10.72 -49.26
N CYS A 123 -12.20 10.00 -50.35
CA CYS A 123 -13.52 10.01 -50.97
C CYS A 123 -14.57 9.38 -50.02
N PRO A 124 -15.61 10.12 -49.61
CA PRO A 124 -16.58 9.65 -48.63
C PRO A 124 -17.46 8.49 -49.14
N VAL A 125 -17.53 8.30 -50.46
CA VAL A 125 -18.34 7.25 -51.11
C VAL A 125 -17.61 5.92 -51.14
N CYS A 126 -16.34 5.90 -51.56
CA CYS A 126 -15.59 4.64 -51.73
C CYS A 126 -14.63 4.35 -50.58
N GLN A 127 -14.27 5.36 -49.78
CA GLN A 127 -13.35 5.29 -48.64
C GLN A 127 -11.97 4.66 -48.98
N ARG A 128 -11.58 4.64 -50.25
CA ARG A 128 -10.35 3.96 -50.73
C ARG A 128 -9.24 4.90 -51.19
N ALA A 129 -9.58 6.03 -51.78
CA ALA A 129 -8.62 6.94 -52.39
C ALA A 129 -8.94 8.40 -52.05
N GLY A 130 -7.90 9.23 -51.94
CA GLY A 130 -8.02 10.67 -51.79
C GLY A 130 -8.72 11.34 -52.99
N LEU A 131 -9.45 12.42 -52.70
CA LEU A 131 -10.01 13.31 -53.70
C LEU A 131 -8.92 14.19 -54.28
N LYS A 132 -8.76 14.16 -55.61
CA LYS A 132 -7.74 14.93 -56.33
C LYS A 132 -8.39 16.10 -57.06
N ALA A 133 -7.81 17.29 -56.92
CA ALA A 133 -8.24 18.46 -57.69
C ALA A 133 -7.98 18.24 -59.19
N VAL A 134 -8.96 18.60 -60.02
CA VAL A 134 -8.85 18.57 -61.48
C VAL A 134 -8.36 19.95 -61.95
N LYS A 135 -7.90 20.06 -63.20
CA LYS A 135 -7.44 21.33 -63.81
C LYS A 135 -8.50 22.45 -63.78
N VAL A 136 -9.78 22.11 -63.61
CA VAL A 136 -10.88 23.05 -63.48
C VAL A 136 -11.02 23.43 -62.00
N VAL A 137 -10.97 24.73 -61.71
CA VAL A 137 -11.11 25.26 -60.34
C VAL A 137 -12.43 24.79 -59.73
N GLY A 138 -12.37 24.32 -58.48
CA GLY A 138 -13.56 23.87 -57.74
C GLY A 138 -14.07 22.47 -58.10
N ILE A 139 -13.39 21.70 -58.96
CA ILE A 139 -13.80 20.32 -59.26
C ILE A 139 -12.78 19.33 -58.70
N VAL A 140 -13.28 18.33 -57.97
CA VAL A 140 -12.49 17.24 -57.40
C VAL A 140 -12.99 15.89 -57.92
N ARG A 141 -12.06 14.96 -58.09
CA ARG A 141 -12.36 13.62 -58.63
C ARG A 141 -11.69 12.53 -57.80
N CYS A 142 -12.40 11.42 -57.63
CA CYS A 142 -11.87 10.19 -57.10
C CYS A 142 -11.64 9.15 -58.21
N GLU A 143 -10.72 8.22 -57.97
CA GLU A 143 -10.45 7.06 -58.83
C GLU A 143 -11.64 6.10 -58.92
N CYS A 144 -12.58 6.14 -57.96
CA CYS A 144 -13.84 5.38 -58.03
C CYS A 144 -14.86 5.93 -59.04
N GLY A 145 -14.57 7.08 -59.67
CA GLY A 145 -15.45 7.71 -60.65
C GLY A 145 -16.30 8.86 -60.12
N VAL A 146 -16.28 9.13 -58.81
CA VAL A 146 -16.98 10.28 -58.21
C VAL A 146 -16.33 11.59 -58.65
N GLN A 147 -17.15 12.54 -59.10
CA GLN A 147 -16.76 13.90 -59.44
C GLN A 147 -17.70 14.89 -58.73
N LEU A 148 -17.11 15.80 -57.95
CA LEU A 148 -17.85 16.76 -57.12
C LEU A 148 -17.39 18.18 -57.44
N ARG A 149 -18.31 19.14 -57.35
CA ARG A 149 -17.99 20.56 -57.34
C ARG A 149 -17.99 21.06 -55.90
N LEU A 150 -16.89 21.65 -55.47
CA LEU A 150 -16.75 22.28 -54.17
C LEU A 150 -17.09 23.78 -54.26
N PRO A 151 -17.62 24.39 -53.18
CA PRO A 151 -17.85 25.83 -53.12
C PRO A 151 -16.57 26.63 -53.37
N GLU A 152 -16.68 27.74 -54.11
CA GLU A 152 -15.54 28.60 -54.42
C GLU A 152 -14.98 29.28 -53.17
N GLY A 153 -13.67 29.19 -52.96
CA GLY A 153 -12.96 29.81 -51.83
C GLY A 153 -11.47 29.45 -51.79
N ALA A 154 -10.70 30.08 -50.89
CA ALA A 154 -9.35 29.62 -50.56
C ALA A 154 -9.43 28.45 -49.55
N GLY A 155 -8.68 27.37 -49.75
CA GLY A 155 -8.70 26.20 -48.85
C GLY A 155 -9.91 25.27 -49.01
N GLN A 156 -10.46 25.16 -50.22
CA GLN A 156 -11.70 24.38 -50.51
C GLN A 156 -11.63 22.93 -50.03
N MET A 157 -10.48 22.26 -50.23
CA MET A 157 -10.27 20.89 -49.79
C MET A 157 -10.27 20.74 -48.27
N GLU A 158 -9.59 21.64 -47.56
CA GLU A 158 -9.53 21.63 -46.10
C GLU A 158 -10.91 21.90 -45.48
N GLN A 159 -11.63 22.92 -46.02
CA GLN A 159 -12.99 23.25 -45.58
C GLN A 159 -13.96 22.09 -45.84
N PHE A 160 -13.85 21.44 -46.99
CA PHE A 160 -14.64 20.26 -47.31
C PHE A 160 -14.32 19.08 -46.39
N GLY A 161 -13.04 18.85 -46.07
CA GLY A 161 -12.62 17.85 -45.10
C GLY A 161 -13.19 18.11 -43.71
N ARG A 162 -13.17 19.37 -43.23
CA ARG A 162 -13.82 19.76 -41.97
C ARG A 162 -15.32 19.53 -42.02
N LEU A 163 -16.00 19.93 -43.09
CA LEU A 163 -17.44 19.73 -43.26
C LEU A 163 -17.83 18.24 -43.18
N LEU A 164 -17.03 17.35 -43.79
CA LEU A 164 -17.24 15.91 -43.70
C LEU A 164 -17.09 15.41 -42.26
N ARG A 165 -15.99 15.79 -41.57
CA ARG A 165 -15.76 15.40 -40.17
C ARG A 165 -16.87 15.89 -39.25
N ASP A 166 -17.22 17.17 -39.30
CA ASP A 166 -18.27 17.76 -38.47
C ASP A 166 -19.63 17.09 -38.71
N THR A 167 -19.90 16.66 -39.95
CA THR A 167 -21.13 15.94 -40.30
C THR A 167 -21.15 14.53 -39.70
N VAL A 168 -20.04 13.80 -39.79
CA VAL A 168 -19.92 12.44 -39.21
C VAL A 168 -19.95 12.50 -37.69
N GLU A 169 -19.14 13.36 -37.07
CA GLU A 169 -19.08 13.53 -35.60
C GLU A 169 -20.41 14.04 -35.04
N GLY A 170 -21.01 15.03 -35.70
CA GLY A 170 -22.32 15.57 -35.33
C GLY A 170 -23.42 14.51 -35.37
N HIS A 171 -23.39 13.63 -36.37
CA HIS A 171 -24.29 12.47 -36.43
C HIS A 171 -23.98 11.41 -35.37
N GLY A 172 -22.70 11.01 -35.24
CA GLY A 172 -22.24 9.96 -34.32
C GLY A 172 -22.54 10.25 -32.85
N SER A 173 -22.62 11.53 -32.47
CA SER A 173 -23.06 11.94 -31.12
C SER A 173 -24.52 11.58 -30.78
N ARG A 174 -25.35 11.27 -31.80
CA ARG A 174 -26.80 11.04 -31.65
C ARG A 174 -27.27 9.68 -32.16
N CYS A 175 -26.46 8.98 -32.95
CA CYS A 175 -26.84 7.72 -33.58
C CYS A 175 -25.61 6.82 -33.80
N GLU A 176 -25.74 5.55 -33.43
CA GLU A 176 -24.68 4.52 -33.56
C GLU A 176 -24.66 3.85 -34.95
N SER A 177 -25.63 4.14 -35.82
CA SER A 177 -25.65 3.59 -37.18
C SER A 177 -24.65 4.30 -38.09
N ASP A 178 -24.04 3.57 -39.03
CA ASP A 178 -23.10 4.15 -39.98
C ASP A 178 -23.77 5.16 -40.93
N LEU A 179 -23.19 6.36 -41.02
CA LEU A 179 -23.63 7.38 -41.96
C LEU A 179 -23.17 7.03 -43.38
N GLN A 180 -24.11 6.95 -44.32
CA GLN A 180 -23.83 6.58 -45.71
C GLN A 180 -23.75 7.82 -46.59
N PHE A 181 -22.75 7.86 -47.47
CA PHE A 181 -22.58 8.92 -48.45
C PHE A 181 -22.91 8.43 -49.85
N PHE A 182 -23.64 9.23 -50.60
CA PHE A 182 -24.01 8.94 -51.97
C PHE A 182 -24.00 10.20 -52.82
N VAL A 183 -23.94 10.00 -54.13
CA VAL A 183 -23.82 11.09 -55.09
C VAL A 183 -25.04 11.07 -56.00
N GLU A 184 -25.78 12.17 -55.99
CA GLU A 184 -26.92 12.39 -56.87
C GLU A 184 -26.45 13.08 -58.16
N PRO A 185 -26.98 12.72 -59.34
CA PRO A 185 -26.59 13.34 -60.60
C PRO A 185 -26.96 14.82 -60.62
N GLY A 186 -25.97 15.70 -60.78
CA GLY A 186 -26.15 17.14 -60.94
C GLY A 186 -26.25 17.57 -62.40
N SER A 187 -26.43 18.87 -62.63
CA SER A 187 -26.65 19.46 -63.96
C SER A 187 -25.41 19.52 -64.86
N ASP A 188 -24.21 19.45 -64.28
CA ASP A 188 -22.95 19.83 -64.96
C ASP A 188 -21.90 18.72 -64.97
N ASP A 189 -22.31 17.46 -65.10
CA ASP A 189 -21.47 16.25 -64.98
C ASP A 189 -20.78 16.07 -63.60
N CYS A 190 -20.95 17.02 -62.68
CA CYS A 190 -20.61 16.92 -61.27
C CYS A 190 -21.83 16.47 -60.49
N GLY A 191 -21.64 15.54 -59.57
CA GLY A 191 -22.71 15.09 -58.68
C GLY A 191 -22.81 15.93 -57.41
N VAL A 192 -23.97 15.85 -56.77
CA VAL A 192 -24.24 16.42 -55.44
C VAL A 192 -24.00 15.34 -54.40
N LEU A 193 -23.07 15.58 -53.47
CA LEU A 193 -22.80 14.68 -52.37
C LEU A 193 -23.84 14.89 -51.26
N SER A 194 -24.47 13.79 -50.87
CA SER A 194 -25.49 13.75 -49.84
C SER A 194 -25.13 12.67 -48.81
N ALA A 195 -25.45 12.93 -47.55
CA ALA A 195 -25.30 12.00 -46.45
C ALA A 195 -26.68 11.55 -45.98
N PHE A 196 -26.86 10.25 -45.74
CA PHE A 196 -28.08 9.65 -45.23
C PHE A 196 -27.79 8.58 -44.19
N CYS A 197 -28.59 8.52 -43.13
CA CYS A 197 -28.53 7.45 -42.15
C CYS A 197 -29.83 6.64 -42.17
N PRO A 198 -29.78 5.32 -42.46
CA PRO A 198 -30.96 4.47 -42.45
C PRO A 198 -31.51 4.19 -41.03
N GLY A 199 -30.73 4.47 -39.98
CA GLY A 199 -31.10 4.18 -38.60
C GLY A 199 -31.88 5.31 -37.92
N CYS A 200 -31.70 6.56 -38.35
CA CYS A 200 -32.35 7.73 -37.72
C CYS A 200 -32.95 8.73 -38.73
N ASP A 201 -33.06 8.34 -40.00
CA ASP A 201 -33.56 9.16 -41.11
C ASP A 201 -32.84 10.52 -41.27
N TYR A 202 -31.61 10.63 -40.73
CA TYR A 202 -30.78 11.81 -40.91
C TYR A 202 -30.44 11.98 -42.39
N TYR A 203 -30.58 13.20 -42.90
CA TYR A 203 -30.24 13.54 -44.28
C TYR A 203 -29.61 14.94 -44.36
N LYS A 204 -28.52 15.08 -45.12
CA LYS A 204 -27.83 16.36 -45.33
C LYS A 204 -27.16 16.41 -46.70
N ASN A 205 -27.40 17.50 -47.44
CA ASN A 205 -26.67 17.85 -48.65
C ASN A 205 -25.35 18.56 -48.30
N LEU A 206 -24.25 18.22 -48.97
CA LEU A 206 -22.90 18.66 -48.61
C LEU A 206 -22.20 19.49 -49.70
N THR A 207 -22.63 19.41 -50.96
CA THR A 207 -21.99 20.12 -52.09
C THR A 207 -22.98 20.89 -52.97
N ASN A 208 -24.12 21.28 -52.40
CA ASN A 208 -25.17 22.06 -53.08
C ASN A 208 -25.07 23.54 -52.69
#